data_AF-A0A7W1EPC4-F1
#
_entry.id   AF-A0A7W1EPC4-F1
#
_cell.length_a   1.000
_cell.length_b   1.000
_cell.length_c   1.000
_cell.angle_alpha   90.00
_cell.angle_beta   90.00
_cell.angle_gamma   90.00
#
_symmetry.space_group_name_H-M   'P 1'
#
loop_
_entity.id
_entity.type
_entity.pdbx_description
1 polymer ?
#
loop_
_entity_poly.entity_id
_entity_poly.type
_entity_poly.pdbx_seq_one_letter_code
_entity_poly.pdbx_strand_id
1 'polypeptide(L)'
;MNAAHSTSYCTPTSARTFPGTRVLGLALALSLGAAGACHRGPSSDPSAIGDEESVLIGPIPVLVDNRNQAQVSVYAFRGSVRQRIGTIAGLSQAAVIIPAVLTNDRGGVSLQVIQLAGGQTFASDVLVPKRGERLRLTVEPRLSASIVAVE
;
A
#
# COMPACT_ATOMS: atom_id res chain seq x y z
N MET A 1 -33.42 -28.08 44.83
CA MET A 1 -34.72 -27.50 44.44
C MET A 1 -34.54 -26.00 44.29
N ASN A 2 -35.19 -25.41 43.28
CA ASN A 2 -35.16 -24.01 42.82
C ASN A 2 -34.00 -23.65 41.88
N ALA A 3 -34.17 -22.93 40.79
CA ALA A 3 -35.22 -22.78 39.78
C ALA A 3 -34.52 -22.05 38.64
N ALA A 4 -34.89 -22.37 37.40
CA ALA A 4 -34.38 -21.76 36.19
C ALA A 4 -34.60 -20.24 36.18
N HIS A 5 -33.77 -19.50 35.43
CA HIS A 5 -34.24 -18.39 34.61
C HIS A 5 -33.34 -18.22 33.38
N SER A 6 -33.97 -18.46 32.24
CA SER A 6 -33.52 -18.22 30.88
C SER A 6 -33.88 -16.78 30.53
N THR A 7 -32.96 -16.00 29.94
CA THR A 7 -33.33 -14.77 29.24
C THR A 7 -32.50 -14.60 27.98
N SER A 8 -33.25 -14.56 26.89
CA SER A 8 -32.88 -14.48 25.49
C SER A 8 -32.30 -13.14 25.04
N TYR A 9 -31.60 -13.24 23.92
CA TYR A 9 -31.08 -12.26 22.97
C TYR A 9 -31.90 -10.98 22.74
N CYS A 10 -31.20 -9.89 22.43
CA CYS A 10 -31.65 -8.84 21.51
C CYS A 10 -30.45 -8.25 20.76
N THR A 11 -30.34 -8.57 19.47
CA THR A 11 -29.55 -7.86 18.47
C THR A 11 -30.34 -6.66 17.95
N PRO A 12 -29.80 -5.42 17.98
CA PRO A 12 -30.29 -4.36 17.12
C PRO A 12 -29.54 -4.35 15.80
N THR A 13 -30.24 -4.80 14.76
CA THR A 13 -30.04 -4.43 13.35
C THR A 13 -30.11 -2.91 13.23
N SER A 14 -29.06 -2.24 12.76
CA SER A 14 -29.13 -0.84 12.37
C SER A 14 -28.88 -0.67 10.88
N ALA A 15 -29.87 -0.03 10.25
CA ALA A 15 -30.11 0.03 8.83
C ALA A 15 -29.22 1.05 8.11
N ARG A 16 -28.96 0.76 6.83
CA ARG A 16 -28.42 1.69 5.84
C ARG A 16 -29.31 2.93 5.72
N THR A 17 -28.70 4.09 5.53
CA THR A 17 -29.31 5.17 4.72
C THR A 17 -28.21 5.93 4.01
N PHE A 18 -28.14 5.75 2.69
CA PHE A 18 -27.39 6.60 1.77
C PHE A 18 -28.27 7.79 1.37
N PRO A 19 -27.87 9.04 1.60
CA PRO A 19 -28.41 10.17 0.86
C PRO A 19 -27.54 10.41 -0.37
N GLY A 20 -28.07 10.03 -1.52
CA GLY A 20 -27.58 10.48 -2.81
C GLY A 20 -27.81 11.98 -2.97
N THR A 21 -26.77 12.71 -3.38
CA THR A 21 -26.89 14.07 -3.89
C THR A 21 -26.46 14.05 -5.34
N ARG A 22 -27.47 14.04 -6.22
CA ARG A 22 -27.31 14.39 -7.63
C ARG A 22 -27.07 15.89 -7.70
N VAL A 23 -25.86 16.31 -8.07
CA VAL A 23 -25.64 17.69 -8.54
C VAL A 23 -25.28 17.60 -10.01
N LEU A 24 -26.32 17.85 -10.80
CA LEU A 24 -26.30 18.19 -12.21
C LEU A 24 -25.60 19.56 -12.32
N GLY A 25 -24.45 19.62 -13.01
CA GLY A 25 -23.65 20.84 -13.14
C GLY A 25 -22.98 20.92 -14.50
N LEU A 26 -23.77 21.32 -15.48
CA LEU A 26 -23.41 21.64 -16.85
C LEU A 26 -22.64 22.97 -16.90
N ALA A 27 -21.42 23.01 -17.43
CA ALA A 27 -20.89 24.20 -18.11
C ALA A 27 -19.60 23.87 -18.89
N LEU A 28 -19.76 23.91 -20.21
CA LEU A 28 -18.72 24.00 -21.23
C LEU A 28 -18.00 25.36 -21.11
N ALA A 29 -16.67 25.39 -21.12
CA ALA A 29 -15.91 26.58 -21.50
C ALA A 29 -14.56 26.16 -22.08
N LEU A 30 -14.50 26.14 -23.42
CA LEU A 30 -13.24 26.15 -24.18
C LEU A 30 -12.62 27.54 -24.07
N SER A 31 -11.37 27.62 -23.62
CA SER A 31 -10.54 28.82 -23.76
C SER A 31 -9.25 28.44 -24.50
N LEU A 32 -9.27 28.65 -25.82
CA LEU A 32 -8.09 28.75 -26.67
C LEU A 32 -7.41 30.11 -26.42
N GLY A 33 -6.17 30.09 -25.95
CA GLY A 33 -5.31 31.27 -25.81
C GLY A 33 -3.97 31.01 -26.49
N ALA A 34 -3.66 31.81 -27.51
CA ALA A 34 -2.53 31.69 -28.41
C ALA A 34 -1.21 32.24 -27.84
N ALA A 35 -0.12 31.63 -28.31
CA ALA A 35 1.23 32.16 -28.58
C ALA A 35 1.81 33.26 -27.66
N GLY A 36 2.85 32.89 -26.90
CA GLY A 36 3.77 33.82 -26.24
C GLY A 36 5.22 33.35 -26.32
N ALA A 37 5.97 33.98 -27.23
CA ALA A 37 7.41 34.26 -27.21
C ALA A 37 8.43 33.14 -26.91
N CYS A 38 9.19 32.76 -27.95
CA CYS A 38 10.49 32.12 -27.84
C CYS A 38 11.50 33.05 -27.16
N HIS A 39 11.93 32.72 -25.93
CA HIS A 39 13.10 33.33 -25.30
C HIS A 39 14.26 32.33 -25.35
N ARG A 40 15.23 32.58 -26.25
CA ARG A 40 16.53 31.89 -26.29
C ARG A 40 17.43 32.51 -25.21
N GLY A 41 17.55 31.83 -24.07
CA GLY A 41 18.59 32.09 -23.08
C GLY A 41 19.88 31.31 -23.42
N PRO A 42 21.06 31.87 -23.13
CA PRO A 42 22.35 31.29 -23.55
C PRO A 42 22.71 30.01 -22.79
N SER A 43 23.35 29.09 -23.52
CA SER A 43 23.95 27.84 -23.03
C SER A 43 24.88 28.12 -21.84
N SER A 44 24.50 27.59 -20.68
CA SER A 44 25.46 27.28 -19.63
C SER A 44 25.79 25.81 -19.76
N ASP A 45 27.05 25.52 -20.09
CA ASP A 45 27.60 24.16 -20.10
C ASP A 45 27.26 23.43 -18.80
N PRO A 46 26.60 22.26 -18.84
CA PRO A 46 26.58 21.38 -17.68
C PRO A 46 27.96 20.76 -17.57
N SER A 47 28.80 21.41 -16.76
CA SER A 47 29.91 20.72 -16.09
C SER A 47 29.35 19.42 -15.52
N ALA A 48 29.95 18.31 -15.93
CA ALA A 48 29.58 16.97 -15.54
C ALA A 48 29.61 16.82 -14.01
N ILE A 49 28.46 17.04 -13.38
CA ILE A 49 28.12 16.46 -12.10
C ILE A 49 27.50 15.13 -12.50
N GLY A 50 28.16 14.03 -12.19
CA GLY A 50 27.63 12.70 -12.48
C GLY A 50 26.19 12.64 -11.98
N ASP A 51 25.25 12.53 -12.91
CA ASP A 51 23.86 12.26 -12.63
C ASP A 51 23.82 10.88 -11.95
N GLU A 52 23.98 10.88 -10.62
CA GLU A 52 23.34 9.88 -9.80
C GLU A 52 21.84 10.11 -9.98
N GLU A 53 21.33 9.64 -11.12
CA GLU A 53 19.91 9.54 -11.41
C GLU A 53 19.36 8.69 -10.27
N SER A 54 18.87 9.39 -9.26
CA SER A 54 18.09 8.81 -8.18
C SER A 54 16.84 8.35 -8.88
N VAL A 55 16.87 7.10 -9.31
CA VAL A 55 15.75 6.45 -10.00
C VAL A 55 14.63 6.45 -8.97
N LEU A 56 13.75 7.45 -9.04
CA LEU A 56 12.57 7.54 -8.20
C LEU A 56 11.69 6.35 -8.56
N ILE A 57 11.83 5.28 -7.79
CA ILE A 57 10.93 4.14 -7.83
C ILE A 57 9.70 4.65 -7.07
N GLY A 58 8.70 5.11 -7.82
CA GLY A 58 7.46 5.63 -7.25
C GLY A 58 6.76 4.61 -6.34
N PRO A 59 5.54 4.90 -5.86
CA PRO A 59 4.82 4.00 -4.98
C PRO A 59 4.73 2.58 -5.56
N ILE A 60 5.05 1.56 -4.76
CA ILE A 60 5.11 0.16 -5.22
C ILE A 60 3.86 -0.58 -4.75
N PRO A 61 3.02 -1.10 -5.66
CA PRO A 61 1.87 -1.89 -5.28
C PRO A 61 2.30 -3.27 -4.76
N VAL A 62 1.64 -3.73 -3.70
CA VAL A 62 1.84 -5.05 -3.10
C VAL A 62 0.50 -5.78 -3.08
N LEU A 63 0.41 -6.90 -3.79
CA LEU A 63 -0.71 -7.82 -3.68
C LEU A 63 -0.43 -8.81 -2.54
N VAL A 64 -1.27 -8.79 -1.52
CA VAL A 64 -1.15 -9.67 -0.35
C VAL A 64 -2.22 -10.75 -0.43
N ASP A 65 -1.78 -12.01 -0.50
CA ASP A 65 -2.63 -13.20 -0.38
C ASP A 65 -2.47 -13.78 1.02
N ASN A 66 -3.41 -13.45 1.92
CA ASN A 66 -3.37 -13.95 3.30
C ASN A 66 -4.11 -15.28 3.43
N ARG A 67 -3.36 -16.37 3.44
CA ARG A 67 -3.86 -17.73 3.66
C ARG A 67 -3.86 -18.11 5.14
N ASN A 68 -3.38 -17.22 6.02
CA ASN A 68 -3.48 -17.39 7.45
C ASN A 68 -4.92 -17.09 7.93
N GLN A 69 -5.40 -17.85 8.92
CA GLN A 69 -6.72 -17.64 9.51
C GLN A 69 -6.80 -16.35 10.34
N ALA A 70 -5.66 -15.89 10.85
CA ALA A 70 -5.60 -14.66 11.62
C ALA A 70 -5.41 -13.43 10.73
N GLN A 71 -5.85 -12.29 11.26
CA GLN A 71 -5.51 -10.99 10.73
C GLN A 71 -4.00 -10.74 10.88
N VAL A 72 -3.42 -10.09 9.87
CA VAL A 72 -1.98 -9.73 9.87
C VAL A 72 -1.79 -8.25 9.59
N SER A 73 -0.75 -7.66 10.17
CA SER A 73 -0.25 -6.34 9.79
C SER A 73 0.98 -6.49 8.93
N VAL A 74 1.01 -5.76 7.81
CA VAL A 74 2.13 -5.74 6.88
C VAL A 74 2.87 -4.42 7.03
N TYR A 75 4.18 -4.51 7.18
CA TYR A 75 5.10 -3.38 7.31
C TYR A 75 6.11 -3.43 6.18
N ALA A 76 6.47 -2.25 5.67
CA ALA A 76 7.62 -2.06 4.80
C ALA A 76 8.75 -1.41 5.60
N PHE A 77 9.96 -1.84 5.29
CA PHE A 77 11.19 -1.37 5.92
C PHE A 77 12.17 -0.87 4.86
N ARG A 78 12.84 0.22 5.21
CA ARG A 78 14.03 0.69 4.51
C ARG A 78 15.02 1.23 5.53
N GLY A 79 16.16 0.55 5.69
CA GLY A 79 17.10 0.87 6.76
C GLY A 79 16.42 0.82 8.13
N SER A 80 16.44 1.94 8.86
CA SER A 80 15.77 2.09 10.16
C SER A 80 14.31 2.55 10.06
N VAL A 81 13.85 2.94 8.88
CA VAL A 81 12.48 3.43 8.68
C VAL A 81 11.55 2.25 8.51
N ARG A 82 10.52 2.19 9.37
CA ARG A 82 9.48 1.17 9.34
C ARG A 82 8.12 1.84 9.22
N GLN A 83 7.31 1.40 8.26
CA GLN A 83 5.95 1.89 8.10
C GLN A 83 4.97 0.74 7.94
N ARG A 84 3.83 0.81 8.64
CA ARG A 84 2.70 -0.09 8.39
C ARG A 84 2.05 0.30 7.07
N ILE A 85 2.02 -0.62 6.11
CA ILE A 85 1.41 -0.39 4.79
C ILE A 85 0.00 -0.96 4.70
N GLY A 86 -0.38 -1.86 5.62
CA GLY A 86 -1.76 -2.30 5.73
C GLY A 86 -2.03 -3.34 6.81
N THR A 87 -3.30 -3.67 6.96
CA THR A 87 -3.80 -4.76 7.81
C THR A 87 -4.74 -5.61 6.99
N ILE A 88 -4.44 -6.91 6.88
CA ILE A 88 -5.15 -7.83 5.99
C ILE A 88 -5.92 -8.83 6.84
N ALA A 89 -7.22 -8.98 6.58
CA ALA A 89 -8.06 -9.94 7.26
C ALA A 89 -7.58 -11.39 7.02
N GLY A 90 -7.94 -12.30 7.90
CA GLY A 90 -7.65 -13.73 7.72
C GLY A 90 -8.35 -14.29 6.49
N LEU A 91 -7.72 -15.24 5.80
CA LEU A 91 -8.24 -15.92 4.61
C LEU A 91 -8.74 -14.95 3.53
N SER A 92 -7.98 -13.88 3.27
CA SER A 92 -8.39 -12.80 2.37
C SER A 92 -7.25 -12.26 1.53
N GLN A 93 -7.58 -11.52 0.48
CA GLN A 93 -6.63 -10.84 -0.39
C GLN A 93 -6.83 -9.33 -0.33
N ALA A 94 -5.74 -8.58 -0.44
CA ALA A 94 -5.78 -7.12 -0.46
C ALA A 94 -4.61 -6.55 -1.25
N ALA A 95 -4.83 -5.41 -1.90
CA ALA A 95 -3.77 -4.59 -2.46
C ALA A 95 -3.42 -3.47 -1.49
N VAL A 96 -2.13 -3.31 -1.21
CA VAL A 96 -1.58 -2.22 -0.40
C VAL A 96 -0.45 -1.53 -1.16
N ILE A 97 0.00 -0.37 -0.70
CA ILE A 97 1.02 0.41 -1.39
C ILE A 97 2.18 0.67 -0.44
N ILE A 98 3.40 0.39 -0.89
CA ILE A 98 4.61 0.93 -0.27
C ILE A 98 4.74 2.38 -0.71
N PRO A 99 4.71 3.35 0.21
CA PRO A 99 4.79 4.76 -0.16
C PRO A 99 6.16 5.11 -0.72
N ALA A 100 6.19 6.09 -1.63
CA ALA A 100 7.39 6.56 -2.31
C ALA A 100 8.55 6.93 -1.35
N VAL A 101 8.24 7.41 -0.14
CA VAL A 101 9.26 7.75 0.87
C VAL A 101 10.17 6.56 1.23
N LEU A 102 9.69 5.32 1.06
CA LEU A 102 10.46 4.10 1.31
C LEU A 102 11.13 3.54 0.04
N THR A 103 10.93 4.14 -1.13
CA THR A 103 11.37 3.59 -2.43
C THR A 103 12.07 4.63 -3.33
N ASN A 104 12.11 5.91 -2.92
CA ASN A 104 12.69 7.02 -3.68
C ASN A 104 14.22 6.95 -3.89
N ASP A 105 14.92 6.03 -3.22
CA ASP A 105 16.37 5.90 -3.33
C ASP A 105 16.71 4.47 -3.76
N ARG A 106 17.90 4.25 -4.34
CA ARG A 106 18.40 2.94 -4.83
C ARG A 106 18.47 1.81 -3.77
N GLY A 107 18.08 2.08 -2.52
CA GLY A 107 18.05 1.09 -1.45
C GLY A 107 16.82 0.21 -1.55
N GLY A 108 17.01 -1.10 -1.46
CA GLY A 108 15.90 -2.05 -1.47
C GLY A 108 14.96 -1.90 -0.26
N VAL A 109 13.78 -2.50 -0.39
CA VAL A 109 12.74 -2.56 0.63
C VAL A 109 12.60 -4.00 1.13
N SER A 110 12.41 -4.19 2.43
CA SER A 110 11.99 -5.48 2.98
C SER A 110 10.59 -5.39 3.55
N LEU A 111 9.87 -6.52 3.54
CA LEU A 111 8.54 -6.63 4.11
C LEU A 111 8.58 -7.43 5.41
N GLN A 112 7.77 -7.03 6.37
CA GLN A 112 7.51 -7.81 7.58
C GLN A 112 6.02 -8.01 7.74
N VAL A 113 5.64 -9.23 8.11
CA VAL A 113 4.27 -9.59 8.45
C VAL A 113 4.25 -9.94 9.93
N ILE A 114 3.29 -9.37 10.66
CA ILE A 114 3.04 -9.69 12.06
C ILE A 114 1.62 -10.19 12.19
N GLN A 115 1.47 -11.41 12.71
CA GLN A 115 0.17 -11.96 13.05
C GLN A 115 -0.36 -11.26 14.31
N LEU A 116 -1.57 -10.68 14.23
CA LEU A 116 -2.14 -9.95 15.38
C LEU A 116 -2.52 -10.93 16.50
N ALA A 117 -2.98 -12.13 16.14
CA ALA A 117 -3.22 -13.21 17.09
C ALA A 117 -1.94 -14.05 17.23
N GLY A 118 -1.36 -14.11 18.43
CA GLY A 118 -0.22 -15.00 18.73
C GLY A 118 1.17 -14.46 18.40
N GLY A 119 1.29 -13.29 17.76
CA GLY A 119 2.56 -12.54 17.65
C GLY A 119 3.64 -13.18 16.76
N GLN A 120 3.29 -14.20 15.97
CA GLN A 120 4.21 -14.76 14.98
C GLN A 120 4.62 -13.70 13.96
N THR A 121 5.85 -13.80 13.47
CA THR A 121 6.39 -12.84 12.50
C THR A 121 7.07 -13.54 11.34
N PHE A 122 7.02 -12.87 10.19
CA PHE A 122 7.78 -13.20 8.99
C PHE A 122 8.50 -11.93 8.53
N ALA A 123 9.72 -12.07 8.05
CA ALA A 123 10.47 -11.00 7.41
C ALA A 123 11.01 -11.53 6.09
N SER A 124 10.87 -10.75 5.02
CA SER A 124 11.48 -11.05 3.73
C SER A 124 12.93 -10.60 3.69
N ASP A 125 13.66 -11.10 2.70
CA ASP A 125 14.91 -10.48 2.26
C ASP A 125 14.66 -9.06 1.72
N VAL A 126 15.77 -8.34 1.48
CA VAL A 126 15.74 -7.03 0.82
C VAL A 126 15.43 -7.23 -0.66
N LEU A 127 14.36 -6.59 -1.11
CA LEU A 127 13.88 -6.61 -2.49
C LEU A 127 14.29 -5.31 -3.16
N VAL A 128 14.67 -5.36 -4.43
CA VAL A 128 15.03 -4.17 -5.23
C VAL A 128 14.11 -4.12 -6.44
N PRO A 129 12.85 -3.67 -6.27
CA PRO A 129 11.89 -3.62 -7.36
C PRO A 129 12.24 -2.46 -8.30
N LYS A 130 12.05 -2.62 -9.59
CA LYS A 130 12.20 -1.56 -10.59
C LYS A 130 10.94 -0.73 -10.70
N ARG A 131 11.05 0.41 -11.38
CA ARG A 131 9.90 1.28 -11.66
C ARG A 131 8.83 0.52 -12.45
N GLY A 132 7.62 0.47 -11.91
CA GLY A 132 6.47 -0.18 -12.53
C GLY A 132 6.29 -1.65 -12.14
N GLU A 133 7.25 -2.25 -11.44
CA GLU A 133 7.10 -3.59 -10.87
C GLU A 133 6.15 -3.58 -9.66
N ARG A 134 5.64 -4.76 -9.34
CA ARG A 134 4.77 -4.99 -8.18
C ARG A 134 5.35 -6.10 -7.31
N LEU A 135 4.95 -6.12 -6.05
CA LEU A 135 5.28 -7.22 -5.16
C LEU A 135 4.07 -8.12 -4.97
N ARG A 136 4.31 -9.43 -4.88
CA ARG A 136 3.32 -10.41 -4.45
C ARG A 136 3.78 -11.07 -3.16
N LEU A 137 3.06 -10.82 -2.07
CA LEU A 137 3.28 -11.42 -0.77
C LEU A 137 2.25 -12.53 -0.56
N THR A 138 2.70 -13.76 -0.35
CA THR A 138 1.84 -14.88 0.06
C THR A 138 2.10 -15.17 1.53
N VAL A 139 1.12 -14.90 2.38
CA VAL A 139 1.20 -15.20 3.81
C VAL A 139 0.63 -16.58 4.04
N GLU A 140 1.50 -17.51 4.42
CA GLU A 140 1.12 -18.90 4.63
C GLU A 140 0.49 -19.13 6.02
N PRO A 141 -0.29 -20.21 6.23
CA PRO A 141 -0.83 -20.58 7.54
C PRO A 141 0.23 -20.67 8.64
N ARG A 142 1.47 -21.02 8.27
CA ARG A 142 2.65 -20.88 9.12
C ARG A 142 3.50 -19.73 8.57
N LEU A 143 3.64 -18.64 9.33
CA LEU A 143 4.30 -17.42 8.85
C LEU A 143 5.74 -17.68 8.36
N SER A 144 6.46 -18.61 8.98
CA SER A 144 7.81 -19.01 8.59
C SER A 144 7.93 -19.57 7.16
N ALA A 145 6.82 -19.97 6.54
CA ALA A 145 6.77 -20.48 5.15
C ALA A 145 6.27 -19.43 4.15
N SER A 146 6.00 -18.20 4.60
CA SER A 146 5.55 -17.11 3.72
C SER A 146 6.64 -16.70 2.74
N ILE A 147 6.24 -16.12 1.62
CA ILE A 147 7.16 -15.72 0.55
C ILE A 147 6.75 -14.40 -0.09
N VAL A 148 7.74 -13.67 -0.61
CA VAL A 148 7.55 -12.48 -1.43
C VAL A 148 8.23 -12.68 -2.79
N ALA A 149 7.53 -12.30 -3.86
CA ALA A 149 8.06 -12.28 -5.22
C ALA A 149 7.93 -10.86 -5.80
N VAL A 150 8.85 -10.52 -6.69
CA VAL A 150 8.79 -9.32 -7.55
C VAL A 150 8.21 -9.75 -8.89
N GLU A 151 7.24 -8.99 -9.40
CA GLU A 151 6.52 -9.25 -10.66
C GLU A 151 6.53 -8.04 -11.59
#